data_AF-A0A959N2J8-F1
#
_entry.id   AF-A0A959N2J8-F1
#
_cell.length_a   1.000
_cell.length_b   1.000
_cell.length_c   1.000
_cell.angle_alpha   90.00
_cell.angle_beta   90.00
_cell.angle_gamma   90.00
#
_symmetry.space_group_name_H-M   'P 1'
#
loop_
_entity.id
_entity.type
_entity.pdbx_description
1 polymer ?
#
loop_
_entity_poly.entity_id
_entity_poly.type
_entity_poly.pdbx_seq_one_letter_code
_entity_poly.pdbx_strand_id
1 'polypeptide(L)'
;MNTERKYSVIQIFSLLFLLIILIIEITGCNKISQGEQRRKFEYLYKMNNYATLFREYTGILNYEKDFDMYKKRMNKLYMDVDAVKIIPGYQPSTVLKTKFLTAIDDNLMIIQNYEHKPGADTISIHNDYEIKIMNENVTIFLDNLNDEISKVGKE
;
A
#
# COMPACT_ATOMS: atom_id res chain seq x y z
N MET A 1 62.59 28.08 4.60
CA MET A 1 62.10 26.86 3.94
C MET A 1 61.27 25.90 4.83
N ASN A 2 60.93 26.23 6.09
CA ASN A 2 60.20 25.32 6.99
C ASN A 2 58.72 25.68 7.21
N THR A 3 58.31 26.93 6.96
CA THR A 3 56.95 27.41 7.17
C THR A 3 56.01 27.01 6.04
N GLU A 4 56.42 27.17 4.77
CA GLU A 4 55.61 26.79 3.59
C GLU A 4 55.29 25.28 3.55
N ARG A 5 56.25 24.44 3.96
CA ARG A 5 56.04 22.98 4.08
C ARG A 5 55.06 22.61 5.19
N LYS A 6 54.96 23.40 6.27
CA LYS A 6 53.96 23.20 7.33
C LYS A 6 52.56 23.59 6.87
N TYR A 7 52.43 24.69 6.13
CA TYR A 7 51.13 25.12 5.57
C TYR A 7 50.60 24.14 4.52
N SER A 8 51.46 23.55 3.69
CA SER A 8 51.03 22.55 2.71
C SER A 8 50.53 21.25 3.34
N VAL A 9 51.20 20.78 4.41
CA VAL A 9 50.77 19.58 5.15
C VAL A 9 49.42 19.83 5.82
N ILE A 10 49.22 20.99 6.46
CA ILE A 10 47.93 21.34 7.08
C ILE A 10 46.81 21.40 6.03
N GLN A 11 47.05 22.00 4.87
CA GLN A 11 46.07 22.06 3.78
C GLN A 11 45.69 20.66 3.26
N ILE A 12 46.67 19.76 3.08
CA ILE A 12 46.43 18.39 2.65
C ILE A 12 45.60 17.61 3.68
N PHE A 13 45.90 17.76 4.97
CA PHE A 13 45.13 17.12 6.04
C PHE A 13 43.68 17.62 6.09
N SER A 14 43.47 18.93 5.97
CA SER A 14 42.12 19.51 5.92
C SER A 14 41.32 19.00 4.72
N LEU A 15 41.96 18.83 3.56
CA LEU A 15 41.33 18.30 2.35
C LEU A 15 40.94 16.82 2.48
N LEU A 16 41.82 16.01 3.06
CA LEU A 16 41.54 14.60 3.35
C LEU A 16 40.38 14.43 4.34
N PHE A 17 40.33 15.27 5.38
CA PHE A 17 39.26 15.24 6.37
C PHE A 17 37.90 15.59 5.74
N LEU A 18 37.88 16.58 4.85
CA LEU A 18 36.67 17.02 4.15
C LEU A 18 36.15 15.94 3.19
N LEU A 19 37.05 15.22 2.50
CA LEU A 19 36.72 14.07 1.66
C LEU A 19 36.09 12.92 2.47
N ILE A 20 36.61 12.64 3.68
CA ILE A 20 36.06 11.58 4.54
C ILE A 20 34.63 11.94 4.99
N ILE A 21 34.39 13.19 5.38
CA ILE A 21 33.05 13.65 5.78
C ILE A 21 32.07 13.51 4.61
N LEU A 22 32.45 13.97 3.41
CA LEU A 22 31.64 13.82 2.19
C LEU A 22 31.31 12.35 1.90
N ILE A 23 32.30 11.45 2.00
CA ILE A 23 32.08 10.02 1.77
C ILE A 23 31.12 9.44 2.81
N ILE A 24 31.26 9.80 4.09
CA ILE A 24 30.36 9.34 5.16
C ILE A 24 28.93 9.86 4.95
N GLU A 25 28.76 11.13 4.58
CA GLU A 25 27.46 11.72 4.26
C GLU A 25 26.80 11.02 3.06
N ILE A 26 27.55 10.78 1.97
CA ILE A 26 27.05 10.07 0.78
C ILE A 26 26.65 8.63 1.14
N THR A 27 27.49 7.92 1.89
CA THR A 27 27.22 6.52 2.27
C THR A 27 26.05 6.41 3.24
N GLY A 28 25.90 7.38 4.16
CA GLY A 28 24.77 7.50 5.08
C GLY A 28 23.46 7.81 4.34
N CYS A 29 23.51 8.74 3.39
CA CYS A 29 22.36 9.12 2.56
C CYS A 29 21.85 7.93 1.71
N ASN A 30 22.77 7.17 1.10
CA ASN A 30 22.42 5.96 0.34
C ASN A 30 21.76 4.87 1.21
N LYS A 31 22.23 4.67 2.46
CA LYS A 31 21.63 3.70 3.39
C LYS A 31 20.25 4.13 3.89
N ILE A 32 20.06 5.43 4.14
CA ILE A 32 18.75 5.99 4.52
C ILE A 32 17.75 5.83 3.36
N SER A 33 18.18 6.15 2.13
CA SER A 33 17.38 5.97 0.91
C SER A 33 16.93 4.51 0.71
N GLN A 34 17.85 3.54 0.84
CA GLN A 34 17.51 2.11 0.75
C GLN A 34 16.55 1.65 1.87
N GLY A 35 16.73 2.16 3.09
CA GLY A 35 15.84 1.87 4.21
C GLY A 35 14.43 2.43 4.00
N GLU A 36 14.31 3.61 3.41
CA GLU A 36 13.02 4.21 3.07
C GLU A 36 12.32 3.44 1.95
N GLN A 37 13.04 3.10 0.88
CA GLN A 37 12.51 2.29 -0.21
C GLN A 37 12.02 0.92 0.27
N ARG A 38 12.79 0.25 1.14
CA ARG A 38 12.39 -1.01 1.75
C ARG A 38 11.09 -0.88 2.54
N ARG A 39 10.95 0.19 3.35
CA ARG A 39 9.72 0.44 4.11
C ARG A 39 8.52 0.64 3.19
N LYS A 40 8.68 1.40 2.10
CA LYS A 40 7.63 1.58 1.07
C LYS A 40 7.22 0.24 0.48
N PHE A 41 8.18 -0.60 0.09
CA PHE A 41 7.91 -1.91 -0.48
C PHE A 41 7.20 -2.86 0.50
N GLU A 42 7.65 -2.94 1.75
CA GLU A 42 7.01 -3.76 2.80
C GLU A 42 5.55 -3.35 3.04
N TYR A 43 5.29 -2.03 3.03
CA TYR A 43 3.92 -1.51 3.13
C TYR A 43 3.06 -1.94 1.94
N LEU A 44 3.53 -1.72 0.71
CA LEU A 44 2.78 -2.07 -0.50
C LEU A 44 2.54 -3.57 -0.61
N TYR A 45 3.53 -4.39 -0.24
CA TYR A 45 3.37 -5.85 -0.21
C TYR A 45 2.31 -6.29 0.81
N LYS A 46 2.28 -5.67 2.00
CA LYS A 46 1.24 -5.95 3.00
C LYS A 46 -0.15 -5.57 2.50
N MET A 47 -0.28 -4.40 1.85
CA MET A 47 -1.54 -3.97 1.24
C MET A 47 -1.98 -4.92 0.11
N ASN A 48 -1.05 -5.43 -0.69
CA ASN A 48 -1.34 -6.37 -1.78
C ASN A 48 -1.86 -7.73 -1.27
N ASN A 49 -1.33 -8.21 -0.14
CA ASN A 49 -1.85 -9.43 0.48
C ASN A 49 -3.30 -9.26 0.92
N TYR A 50 -3.63 -8.12 1.53
CA TYR A 50 -5.02 -7.82 1.90
C TYR A 50 -5.91 -7.61 0.66
N ALA A 51 -5.40 -6.98 -0.40
CA ALA A 51 -6.12 -6.79 -1.67
C ALA A 51 -6.46 -8.13 -2.34
N THR A 52 -5.57 -9.11 -2.21
CA THR A 52 -5.81 -10.48 -2.68
C THR A 52 -6.96 -11.12 -1.93
N LEU A 53 -7.00 -11.00 -0.60
CA LEU A 53 -8.12 -11.48 0.22
C LEU A 53 -9.42 -10.76 -0.12
N PHE A 54 -9.37 -9.45 -0.38
CA PHE A 54 -10.54 -8.68 -0.78
C PHE A 54 -11.18 -9.23 -2.06
N ARG A 55 -10.34 -9.53 -3.07
CA ARG A 55 -10.78 -10.17 -4.31
C ARG A 55 -11.34 -11.56 -4.09
N GLU A 56 -10.67 -12.38 -3.27
CA GLU A 56 -11.11 -13.74 -2.98
C GLU A 56 -12.49 -13.75 -2.31
N TYR A 57 -12.68 -12.95 -1.26
CA TYR A 57 -13.95 -12.88 -0.55
C TYR A 57 -15.09 -12.38 -1.44
N THR A 58 -14.81 -11.40 -2.30
CA THR A 58 -15.77 -10.89 -3.30
C THR A 58 -16.09 -11.95 -4.37
N GLY A 59 -15.09 -12.71 -4.81
CA GLY A 59 -15.26 -13.80 -5.77
C GLY A 59 -16.12 -14.94 -5.23
N ILE A 60 -15.93 -15.35 -3.97
CA ILE A 60 -16.71 -16.42 -3.32
C ILE A 60 -18.20 -16.09 -3.30
N LEU A 61 -18.56 -14.82 -3.07
CA LEU A 61 -19.95 -14.38 -3.03
C LEU A 61 -20.70 -14.63 -4.36
N ASN A 62 -19.98 -14.63 -5.49
CA ASN A 62 -20.59 -14.93 -6.79
C ASN A 62 -21.10 -16.39 -6.89
N TYR A 63 -20.62 -17.29 -6.03
CA TYR A 63 -20.93 -18.72 -6.05
C TYR A 63 -21.73 -19.17 -4.82
N GLU A 64 -21.39 -18.62 -3.65
CA GLU A 64 -22.03 -18.92 -2.37
C GLU A 64 -22.73 -17.64 -1.89
N LYS A 65 -24.07 -17.62 -1.94
CA LYS A 65 -24.91 -16.54 -1.37
C LYS A 65 -24.90 -16.55 0.17
N ASP A 66 -23.73 -16.68 0.78
CA ASP A 66 -23.54 -16.59 2.23
C ASP A 66 -23.09 -15.18 2.61
N PHE A 67 -24.08 -14.28 2.69
CA PHE A 67 -23.85 -12.88 3.02
C PHE A 67 -23.30 -12.67 4.43
N ASP A 68 -23.69 -13.51 5.39
CA ASP A 68 -23.22 -13.39 6.76
C ASP A 68 -21.73 -13.73 6.87
N MET A 69 -21.29 -14.80 6.22
CA MET A 69 -19.87 -15.13 6.13
C MET A 69 -19.09 -14.06 5.38
N TYR A 70 -19.63 -13.52 4.29
CA TYR A 70 -19.03 -12.41 3.55
C TYR A 70 -18.84 -11.18 4.43
N LYS A 71 -19.90 -10.68 5.08
CA LYS A 71 -19.87 -9.53 5.98
C LYS A 71 -18.85 -9.73 7.11
N LYS A 72 -18.81 -10.93 7.71
CA LYS A 72 -17.83 -11.27 8.75
C LYS A 72 -16.38 -11.18 8.23
N ARG A 73 -16.11 -11.73 7.04
CA ARG A 73 -14.77 -11.69 6.43
C ARG A 73 -14.35 -10.27 6.05
N MET A 74 -15.26 -9.48 5.50
CA MET A 74 -15.01 -8.08 5.14
C MET A 74 -14.78 -7.19 6.37
N ASN A 75 -15.57 -7.34 7.43
CA ASN A 75 -15.32 -6.63 8.68
C ASN A 75 -13.96 -6.97 9.30
N LYS A 76 -13.56 -8.24 9.26
CA LYS A 76 -12.21 -8.64 9.70
C LYS A 76 -11.14 -7.97 8.83
N LEU A 77 -11.31 -8.02 7.51
CA LEU A 77 -10.37 -7.39 6.56
C LEU A 77 -10.24 -5.88 6.81
N TYR A 78 -11.36 -5.19 7.08
CA TYR A 78 -11.37 -3.78 7.45
C TYR A 78 -10.47 -3.52 8.66
N MET A 79 -10.65 -4.28 9.75
CA MET A 79 -9.85 -4.13 10.96
C MET A 79 -8.36 -4.42 10.70
N ASP A 80 -8.05 -5.45 9.90
CA ASP A 80 -6.68 -5.82 9.55
C ASP A 80 -5.98 -4.72 8.71
N VAL A 81 -6.71 -4.11 7.76
CA VAL A 81 -6.22 -2.97 6.95
C VAL A 81 -6.09 -1.71 7.80
N ASP A 82 -7.04 -1.44 8.70
CA ASP A 82 -6.96 -0.28 9.58
C ASP A 82 -5.78 -0.37 10.57
N ALA A 83 -5.41 -1.57 10.99
CA ALA A 83 -4.21 -1.77 11.81
C ALA A 83 -2.88 -1.52 11.05
N VAL A 84 -2.91 -1.36 9.72
CA VAL A 84 -1.70 -1.02 8.94
C VAL A 84 -1.28 0.41 9.24
N LYS A 85 -0.02 0.57 9.67
CA LYS A 85 0.59 1.87 9.93
C LYS A 85 0.96 2.55 8.62
N ILE A 86 0.57 3.82 8.49
CA ILE A 86 1.02 4.70 7.41
C ILE A 86 2.52 5.01 7.54
N ILE A 87 3.17 5.36 6.43
CA ILE A 87 4.57 5.76 6.39
C ILE A 87 4.63 7.30 6.42
N PRO A 88 5.22 7.93 7.46
CA PRO A 88 5.36 9.38 7.52
C PRO A 88 6.09 9.92 6.30
N GLY A 89 5.57 11.00 5.69
CA GLY A 89 6.15 11.63 4.50
C GLY A 89 5.83 10.93 3.18
N TYR A 90 5.27 9.71 3.19
CA TYR A 90 4.89 8.99 1.97
C TYR A 90 3.37 9.01 1.79
N GLN A 91 2.88 10.08 1.15
CA GLN A 91 1.45 10.35 0.92
C GLN A 91 0.67 9.18 0.28
N PRO A 92 1.23 8.39 -0.67
CA PRO A 92 0.54 7.22 -1.21
C PRO A 92 0.14 6.19 -0.15
N SER A 93 0.87 6.06 0.95
CA SER A 93 0.45 5.14 2.03
C SER A 93 -0.90 5.54 2.62
N THR A 94 -1.08 6.82 2.98
CA THR A 94 -2.36 7.33 3.48
C THR A 94 -3.48 7.16 2.44
N VAL A 95 -3.22 7.55 1.20
CA VAL A 95 -4.23 7.50 0.12
C VAL A 95 -4.67 6.06 -0.16
N LEU A 96 -3.72 5.12 -0.28
CA LEU A 96 -4.04 3.71 -0.53
C LEU A 96 -4.82 3.09 0.62
N LYS A 97 -4.44 3.37 1.88
CA LYS A 97 -5.16 2.87 3.04
C LYS A 97 -6.61 3.35 3.05
N THR A 98 -6.81 4.66 2.88
CA THR A 98 -8.16 5.25 2.86
C THR A 98 -9.00 4.67 1.72
N LYS A 99 -8.45 4.61 0.50
CA LYS A 99 -9.16 4.02 -0.65
C LYS A 99 -9.55 2.57 -0.41
N PHE A 100 -8.69 1.78 0.24
CA PHE A 100 -8.99 0.39 0.53
C PHE A 100 -10.15 0.29 1.54
N LEU A 101 -10.08 1.01 2.66
CA LEU A 101 -11.15 1.00 3.66
C LEU A 101 -12.49 1.43 3.06
N THR A 102 -12.50 2.49 2.24
CA THR A 102 -13.70 2.93 1.51
C THR A 102 -14.23 1.84 0.57
N ALA A 103 -13.38 1.16 -0.19
CA ALA A 103 -13.83 0.08 -1.07
C ALA A 103 -14.46 -1.10 -0.29
N ILE A 104 -13.95 -1.40 0.92
CA ILE A 104 -14.56 -2.41 1.80
C ILE A 104 -15.94 -1.94 2.29
N ASP A 105 -16.05 -0.71 2.76
CA ASP A 105 -17.31 -0.12 3.23
C ASP A 105 -18.37 -0.08 2.13
N ASP A 106 -17.99 0.36 0.93
CA ASP A 106 -18.88 0.40 -0.24
C ASP A 106 -19.41 -0.99 -0.59
N ASN A 107 -18.53 -2.00 -0.56
CA ASN A 107 -18.92 -3.38 -0.83
C ASN A 107 -19.84 -3.96 0.25
N LEU A 108 -19.59 -3.65 1.53
CA LEU A 108 -20.49 -4.02 2.63
C LEU A 108 -21.87 -3.38 2.47
N MET A 109 -21.92 -2.09 2.11
CA MET A 109 -23.16 -1.38 1.88
C MET A 109 -23.94 -1.96 0.69
N ILE A 110 -23.26 -2.30 -0.42
CA ILE A 110 -23.88 -2.96 -1.57
C ILE A 110 -24.55 -4.27 -1.15
N ILE A 111 -23.86 -5.12 -0.38
CA ILE A 111 -24.43 -6.39 0.08
C ILE A 111 -25.60 -6.18 1.02
N GLN A 112 -25.50 -5.24 1.95
CA GLN A 112 -26.60 -4.91 2.82
C GLN A 112 -27.82 -4.43 2.01
N ASN A 113 -27.63 -3.60 0.99
CA ASN A 113 -28.72 -3.15 0.11
C ASN A 113 -29.32 -4.31 -0.69
N TYR A 114 -28.48 -5.21 -1.22
CA TYR A 114 -28.91 -6.38 -1.96
C TYR A 114 -29.77 -7.32 -1.10
N GLU A 115 -29.40 -7.58 0.15
CA GLU A 115 -30.16 -8.43 1.08
C GLU A 115 -31.60 -7.93 1.32
N HIS A 116 -31.83 -6.62 1.22
CA HIS A 116 -33.14 -6.01 1.44
C HIS A 116 -33.93 -5.77 0.15
N LYS A 117 -33.38 -6.15 -1.02
CA LYS A 117 -34.09 -6.01 -2.29
C LYS A 117 -35.26 -7.00 -2.39
N PRO A 118 -36.45 -6.55 -2.85
CA PRO A 118 -37.54 -7.46 -3.18
C PRO A 118 -37.10 -8.50 -4.21
N GLY A 119 -37.17 -9.79 -3.86
CA GLY A 119 -36.78 -10.89 -4.77
C GLY A 119 -35.29 -11.25 -4.79
N ALA A 120 -34.48 -10.78 -3.83
CA ALA A 120 -33.06 -11.15 -3.72
C ALA A 120 -32.81 -12.67 -3.70
N ASP A 121 -33.76 -13.44 -3.15
CA ASP A 121 -33.70 -14.91 -3.08
C ASP A 121 -33.85 -15.57 -4.46
N THR A 122 -34.59 -14.93 -5.38
CA THR A 122 -34.93 -15.50 -6.70
C THR A 122 -34.06 -14.99 -7.85
N ILE A 123 -33.36 -13.87 -7.67
CA ILE A 123 -32.44 -13.30 -8.65
C ILE A 123 -31.07 -13.99 -8.53
N SER A 124 -30.48 -14.42 -9.66
CA SER A 124 -29.07 -14.83 -9.68
C SER A 124 -28.18 -13.65 -9.32
N ILE A 125 -27.44 -13.77 -8.21
CA ILE A 125 -26.57 -12.71 -7.68
C ILE A 125 -25.50 -12.29 -8.69
N HIS A 126 -25.02 -13.24 -9.51
CA HIS A 126 -24.00 -13.01 -10.52
C HIS A 126 -24.42 -12.01 -11.62
N ASN A 127 -25.73 -11.90 -11.86
CA ASN A 127 -26.26 -11.00 -12.89
C ASN A 127 -26.71 -9.65 -12.33
N ASP A 128 -26.70 -9.48 -11.01
CA ASP A 128 -27.10 -8.21 -10.40
C ASP A 128 -26.06 -7.12 -10.67
N TYR A 129 -26.55 -5.96 -11.07
CA TYR A 129 -25.72 -4.82 -11.45
C TYR A 129 -24.87 -4.30 -10.28
N GLU A 130 -25.37 -4.32 -9.05
CA GLU A 130 -24.63 -3.84 -7.88
C GLU A 130 -23.47 -4.78 -7.53
N ILE A 131 -23.64 -6.08 -7.75
CA ILE A 131 -22.59 -7.09 -7.59
C ILE A 131 -21.51 -6.92 -8.66
N LYS A 132 -21.87 -6.49 -9.88
CA LYS A 132 -20.88 -6.14 -10.90
C LYS A 132 -20.06 -4.91 -10.50
N ILE A 133 -20.71 -3.85 -10.00
CA ILE A 133 -20.02 -2.66 -9.46
C ILE A 133 -19.06 -3.06 -8.34
N MET A 134 -19.49 -3.93 -7.44
CA MET A 134 -18.66 -4.44 -6.35
C MET A 134 -17.36 -5.10 -6.87
N ASN A 135 -17.44 -5.91 -7.93
CA ASN A 135 -16.28 -6.54 -8.56
C ASN A 135 -15.39 -5.52 -9.32
N GLU A 136 -15.99 -4.52 -9.96
CA GLU A 136 -15.26 -3.42 -10.61
C GLU A 136 -14.47 -2.59 -9.61
N ASN A 137 -15.06 -2.27 -8.44
CA ASN A 137 -14.39 -1.54 -7.36
C ASN A 137 -13.11 -2.24 -6.87
N VAL A 138 -13.17 -3.58 -6.71
CA VAL A 138 -11.99 -4.40 -6.36
C VAL A 138 -10.92 -4.29 -7.45
N THR A 139 -11.32 -4.38 -8.71
CA THR A 139 -10.39 -4.33 -9.86
C THR A 139 -9.69 -2.97 -9.94
N ILE A 140 -10.45 -1.88 -9.85
CA ILE A 140 -9.92 -0.50 -9.84
C ILE A 140 -8.93 -0.30 -8.69
N PHE A 141 -9.23 -0.85 -7.50
CA PHE A 141 -8.32 -0.76 -6.37
C PHE A 141 -7.00 -1.51 -6.63
N LEU A 142 -7.08 -2.73 -7.16
CA LEU A 142 -5.92 -3.54 -7.49
C LEU A 142 -5.03 -2.89 -8.55
N ASP A 143 -5.62 -2.27 -9.57
CA ASP A 143 -4.86 -1.56 -10.62
C ASP A 143 -4.09 -0.38 -10.03
N ASN A 144 -4.75 0.44 -9.20
CA ASN A 144 -4.09 1.55 -8.50
C ASN A 144 -2.94 1.08 -7.59
N LEU A 145 -3.09 -0.08 -6.94
CA LEU A 145 -2.04 -0.65 -6.09
C LEU A 145 -0.86 -1.18 -6.92
N ASN A 146 -1.14 -1.87 -8.03
CA ASN A 146 -0.12 -2.38 -8.95
C ASN A 146 0.70 -1.26 -9.60
N ASP A 147 0.04 -0.15 -9.96
CA ASP A 147 0.70 1.05 -10.46
C ASP A 147 1.69 1.61 -9.43
N GLU A 148 1.28 1.68 -8.15
CA GLU A 148 2.16 2.19 -7.10
C GLU A 148 3.32 1.25 -6.79
N ILE A 149 3.09 -0.07 -6.78
CA ILE A 149 4.16 -1.09 -6.69
C ILE A 149 5.17 -0.92 -7.82
N SER A 150 4.68 -0.71 -9.05
CA SER A 150 5.52 -0.54 -10.24
C SER A 150 6.36 0.73 -10.21
N LYS A 151 5.89 1.81 -9.56
CA LYS A 151 6.66 3.04 -9.38
C LYS A 151 7.79 2.85 -8.36
N VAL A 152 7.48 2.31 -7.19
CA VAL A 152 8.47 2.10 -6.12
C VAL A 152 9.56 1.10 -6.53
N GLY A 153 9.23 0.14 -7.40
CA GLY A 153 10.21 -0.80 -7.98
C GLY A 153 11.17 -0.19 -9.02
N LYS A 154 10.93 1.04 -9.49
CA LYS A 154 11.77 1.76 -10.47
C LYS A 154 12.58 2.92 -9.87
N GLU A 155 12.22 3.37 -8.67
CA GLU A 155 12.99 4.33 -7.85
C GLU A 155 14.27 3.69 -7.28
#